data_AF-K1XXL5-F1
#
_entry.id   AF-K1XXL5-F1
#
_cell.length_a   1.000
_cell.length_b   1.000
_cell.length_c   1.000
_cell.angle_alpha   90.00
_cell.angle_beta   90.00
_cell.angle_gamma   90.00
#
_symmetry.space_group_name_H-M   'P 1'
#
loop_
_entity.id
_entity.type
_entity.pdbx_description
1 polymer ?
#
loop_
_entity_poly.entity_id
_entity_poly.type
_entity_poly.pdbx_seq_one_letter_code
_entity_poly.pdbx_strand_id
1 'polypeptide(L)'
;MKNFSKIIGISILCGMFFLGFSTKASTGDTTGTGNINTGTIVYTWSLLTYLNAQESSLTSWFSVTYAKLYSIFSKTWFNILKSIEYQSLVCLGAIKNESALSQLQKDKTILTIAFKKDFIELENQVLALEEKQALQLSDNVNVFDVGTTYESEKTRLKDLIDAKVKLHKEAIANFETSYIAKNIDFLTTFQQYSSGNKDLIKGIQDKMDKVQVVLTAFSWVEAIVNSINAKITGLGDIMQKMTDSKNKWLAALSKTLQPLIDSNVKKYPKLKNLADELEQQKAYLIGQYEMDLDEYLNNNFQIRYNRSQFMTLQKEINAFKSKYYTSTNQLNCSNIVSTVDASTALLTKINAMKITVNSWLAKIESGGISSTFKDQLYSGFQSLYVQKFKQRYNEYLAYMKGYILTALKNFVTWLIPATTNPVTPSTPTTGNLTKTIFTKPFNLGQYNKDIKALQNLLTTLSLYSWAIDGVYGKATKDGVYQFQLSKWLLKGYEKKPATWGWMGPATRAALNNLSK
;
A
#
# COMPACT_ATOMS: atom_id res chain seq x y z
N MET A 1 13.57 4.61 -4.73
CA MET A 1 13.88 4.84 -6.16
C MET A 1 12.57 4.94 -6.93
N LYS A 2 12.45 5.96 -7.79
CA LYS A 2 11.29 6.35 -8.62
C LYS A 2 10.06 6.87 -7.85
N ASN A 3 10.04 8.19 -7.56
CA ASN A 3 8.85 9.08 -7.54
C ASN A 3 9.09 10.38 -6.74
N PHE A 4 10.10 11.17 -7.11
CA PHE A 4 10.31 12.52 -6.53
C PHE A 4 10.81 13.53 -7.58
N SER A 5 10.20 13.52 -8.77
CA SER A 5 10.58 14.38 -9.92
C SER A 5 9.44 15.25 -10.44
N LYS A 6 8.38 15.51 -9.66
CA LYS A 6 7.21 16.25 -10.16
C LYS A 6 6.73 17.46 -9.35
N ILE A 7 7.55 18.00 -8.45
CA ILE A 7 7.21 19.25 -7.73
C ILE A 7 8.42 20.19 -7.72
N ILE A 8 8.92 20.54 -8.90
CA ILE A 8 9.63 21.80 -9.19
C ILE A 8 9.31 22.14 -10.66
N GLY A 9 8.03 22.43 -10.91
CA GLY A 9 7.60 23.15 -12.09
C GLY A 9 7.12 24.51 -11.60
N ILE A 10 7.55 25.57 -12.29
CA ILE A 10 7.39 27.00 -11.98
C ILE A 10 8.63 27.58 -11.28
N SER A 11 9.52 28.13 -12.13
CA SER A 11 10.44 29.28 -11.93
C SER A 11 11.74 29.16 -12.76
N ILE A 12 11.62 28.73 -14.02
CA ILE A 12 12.64 28.96 -15.06
C ILE A 12 11.88 29.41 -16.30
N LEU A 13 11.66 30.72 -16.44
CA LEU A 13 11.08 31.34 -17.64
C LEU A 13 11.50 32.80 -17.83
N CYS A 14 12.75 33.12 -17.46
CA CYS A 14 13.48 34.27 -17.97
C CYS A 14 14.90 33.76 -18.26
N GLY A 15 15.25 33.57 -19.54
CA GLY A 15 16.55 33.01 -19.94
C GLY A 15 16.54 32.08 -21.16
N MET A 16 15.49 32.11 -21.99
CA MET A 16 15.50 31.47 -23.31
C MET A 16 14.93 32.42 -24.35
N PHE A 17 15.75 33.36 -24.79
CA PHE A 17 15.66 33.96 -26.12
C PHE A 17 17.08 34.31 -26.53
N PHE A 18 17.72 33.43 -27.30
CA PHE A 18 18.73 33.70 -28.33
C PHE A 18 19.39 32.36 -28.71
N LEU A 19 18.76 31.65 -29.64
CA LEU A 19 19.46 30.74 -30.54
C LEU A 19 19.34 31.33 -31.94
N GLY A 20 20.49 31.57 -32.56
CA GLY A 20 20.56 31.93 -33.97
C GLY A 20 21.79 32.76 -34.26
N PHE A 21 22.97 32.13 -34.36
CA PHE A 21 23.77 32.16 -35.58
C PHE A 21 24.94 31.19 -35.43
N SER A 22 24.89 30.15 -36.27
CA SER A 22 26.00 29.24 -36.57
C SER A 22 26.87 29.90 -37.62
N THR A 23 28.18 30.00 -37.41
CA THR A 23 29.14 29.99 -38.51
C THR A 23 30.36 29.15 -38.17
N LYS A 24 30.52 28.11 -38.99
CA LYS A 24 31.72 27.29 -39.19
C LYS A 24 32.97 28.15 -39.34
N ALA A 25 34.08 27.63 -38.82
CA ALA A 25 35.41 28.00 -39.27
C ALA A 25 35.58 27.64 -40.77
N SER A 26 36.07 28.60 -41.56
CA SER A 26 36.73 28.33 -42.85
C SER A 26 37.80 29.40 -43.09
N THR A 27 38.93 28.90 -43.54
CA THR A 27 40.18 29.56 -43.95
C THR A 27 40.02 30.56 -45.10
N GLY A 28 40.91 31.57 -45.15
CA GLY A 28 41.40 32.13 -46.42
C GLY A 28 41.10 33.61 -46.70
N ASP A 29 42.15 34.42 -46.50
CA ASP A 29 42.72 35.40 -47.43
C ASP A 29 41.98 36.68 -47.92
N THR A 30 42.81 37.75 -47.93
CA THR A 30 42.87 39.01 -48.70
C THR A 30 41.72 40.04 -48.83
N THR A 31 42.11 41.29 -48.49
CA THR A 31 41.79 42.63 -49.03
C THR A 31 40.36 43.20 -48.97
N GLY A 32 40.24 44.45 -48.50
CA GLY A 32 39.12 45.34 -48.85
C GLY A 32 38.63 46.26 -47.75
N THR A 33 38.94 47.55 -47.90
CA THR A 33 38.42 48.71 -47.16
C THR A 33 36.89 48.80 -47.12
N GLY A 34 36.30 49.17 -45.97
CA GLY A 34 34.89 49.55 -45.89
C GLY A 34 34.42 49.84 -44.46
N ASN A 35 34.44 51.11 -44.08
CA ASN A 35 33.92 51.63 -42.82
C ASN A 35 32.38 51.63 -42.83
N ILE A 36 31.74 50.92 -41.90
CA ILE A 36 30.38 51.25 -41.44
C ILE A 36 30.32 51.03 -39.92
N ASN A 37 30.20 52.15 -39.21
CA ASN A 37 29.87 52.23 -37.79
C ASN A 37 28.58 51.45 -37.49
N THR A 38 28.69 50.36 -36.75
CA THR A 38 27.60 49.85 -35.91
C THR A 38 28.17 49.76 -34.51
N GLY A 39 27.74 50.68 -33.65
CA GLY A 39 28.13 50.75 -32.24
C GLY A 39 27.77 49.45 -31.54
N THR A 40 28.75 48.56 -31.44
CA THR A 40 28.70 47.41 -30.55
C THR A 40 29.33 47.89 -29.26
N ILE A 41 28.51 48.27 -28.29
CA ILE A 41 28.96 48.47 -26.91
C ILE A 41 29.43 47.09 -26.44
N VAL A 42 30.73 46.87 -26.45
CA VAL A 42 31.38 45.70 -25.85
C VAL A 42 31.33 45.91 -24.34
N TYR A 43 30.24 45.46 -23.70
CA TYR A 43 30.16 45.41 -22.24
C TYR A 43 31.31 44.55 -21.71
N THR A 44 32.00 45.02 -20.69
CA THR A 44 33.27 44.45 -20.22
C THR A 44 33.09 43.19 -19.36
N TRP A 45 33.45 42.02 -19.92
CA TRP A 45 33.37 40.67 -19.34
C TRP A 45 34.32 40.39 -18.13
N SER A 46 34.33 41.22 -17.07
CA SER A 46 35.25 41.00 -15.92
C SER A 46 34.58 40.67 -14.59
N LEU A 47 33.66 41.50 -14.08
CA LEU A 47 33.07 41.30 -12.74
C LEU A 47 31.99 40.21 -12.73
N LEU A 48 31.15 40.14 -13.77
CA LEU A 48 30.18 39.06 -13.93
C LEU A 48 30.87 37.71 -14.12
N THR A 49 31.95 37.67 -14.92
CA THR A 49 32.80 36.48 -15.08
C THR A 49 33.41 36.04 -13.74
N TYR A 50 33.85 37.00 -12.93
CA TYR A 50 34.36 36.74 -11.59
C TYR A 50 33.29 36.16 -10.66
N LEU A 51 32.09 36.77 -10.61
CA LEU A 51 30.96 36.28 -9.82
C LEU A 51 30.59 34.84 -10.18
N ASN A 52 30.43 34.56 -11.48
CA ASN A 52 30.07 33.23 -11.99
C ASN A 52 31.16 32.18 -11.67
N ALA A 53 32.43 32.57 -11.73
CA ALA A 53 33.54 31.69 -11.35
C ALA A 53 33.49 31.36 -9.85
N GLN A 54 33.18 32.34 -8.99
CA GLN A 54 33.02 32.12 -7.55
C GLN A 54 31.81 31.23 -7.24
N GLU A 55 30.67 31.46 -7.88
CA GLU A 55 29.47 30.62 -7.72
C GLU A 55 29.74 29.16 -8.10
N SER A 56 30.36 28.95 -9.25
CA SER A 56 30.70 27.62 -9.75
C SER A 56 31.68 26.90 -8.82
N SER A 57 32.72 27.61 -8.36
CA SER A 57 33.71 27.07 -7.41
C SER A 57 33.05 26.64 -6.09
N LEU A 58 32.22 27.52 -5.51
CA LEU A 58 31.54 27.26 -4.24
C LEU A 58 30.54 26.10 -4.37
N THR A 59 29.76 26.08 -5.46
CA THR A 59 28.78 25.02 -5.74
C THR A 59 29.44 23.65 -5.91
N SER A 60 30.58 23.63 -6.63
CA SER A 60 31.39 22.42 -6.81
C SER A 60 31.92 21.92 -5.47
N TRP A 61 32.53 22.80 -4.67
CA TRP A 61 33.07 22.42 -3.37
C TRP A 61 31.99 21.90 -2.40
N PHE A 62 30.84 22.59 -2.30
CA PHE A 62 29.74 22.11 -1.47
C PHE A 62 29.21 20.75 -1.93
N SER A 63 29.11 20.54 -3.24
CA SER A 63 28.67 19.26 -3.81
C SER A 63 29.62 18.12 -3.45
N VAL A 64 30.93 18.36 -3.51
CA VAL A 64 31.96 17.40 -3.09
C VAL A 64 31.87 17.11 -1.59
N THR A 65 31.77 18.15 -0.75
CA THR A 65 31.63 18.00 0.70
C THR A 65 30.37 17.19 1.06
N TYR A 66 29.22 17.51 0.47
CA TYR A 66 27.99 16.75 0.69
C TYR A 66 28.12 15.31 0.23
N ALA A 67 28.72 15.05 -0.93
CA ALA A 67 28.92 13.68 -1.44
C ALA A 67 29.79 12.84 -0.49
N LYS A 68 30.83 13.44 0.09
CA LYS A 68 31.67 12.79 1.11
C LYS A 68 30.86 12.43 2.35
N LEU A 69 30.14 13.40 2.93
CA LEU A 69 29.30 13.18 4.12
C LEU A 69 28.23 12.13 3.85
N TYR A 70 27.53 12.21 2.72
CA TYR A 70 26.53 11.23 2.33
C TYR A 70 27.12 9.82 2.15
N SER A 71 28.32 9.70 1.59
CA SER A 71 29.03 8.41 1.47
C SER A 71 29.35 7.82 2.85
N ILE A 72 29.84 8.64 3.78
CA ILE A 72 30.11 8.23 5.18
C ILE A 72 28.80 7.78 5.85
N PHE A 73 27.75 8.59 5.80
CA PHE A 73 26.45 8.24 6.37
C PHE A 73 25.88 6.98 5.72
N SER A 74 25.81 6.92 4.39
CA SER A 74 25.20 5.78 3.70
C SER A 74 25.93 4.46 3.93
N LYS A 75 27.27 4.44 3.95
CA LYS A 75 28.03 3.19 4.19
C LYS A 75 27.94 2.73 5.64
N THR A 76 28.08 3.65 6.58
CA THR A 76 28.18 3.31 8.00
C THR A 76 26.79 3.15 8.62
N TRP A 77 25.87 4.10 8.40
CA TRP A 77 24.53 4.03 8.98
C TRP A 77 23.66 2.96 8.35
N PHE A 78 23.67 2.78 7.03
CA PHE A 78 22.69 1.89 6.40
C PHE A 78 22.87 0.42 6.83
N ASN A 79 24.12 0.01 7.05
CA ASN A 79 24.44 -1.31 7.58
C ASN A 79 24.04 -1.42 9.06
N ILE A 80 24.32 -0.38 9.87
CA ILE A 80 23.95 -0.35 11.29
C ILE A 80 22.43 -0.33 11.46
N LEU A 81 21.70 0.56 10.78
CA LEU A 81 20.23 0.69 10.87
C LEU A 81 19.50 -0.61 10.51
N LYS A 82 20.07 -1.40 9.60
CA LYS A 82 19.53 -2.70 9.20
C LYS A 82 19.98 -3.84 10.10
N SER A 83 20.99 -3.62 10.94
CA SER A 83 21.46 -4.66 11.84
C SER A 83 20.38 -4.98 12.86
N ILE A 84 20.25 -6.27 13.18
CA ILE A 84 19.36 -6.73 14.24
C ILE A 84 19.74 -6.08 15.58
N GLU A 85 21.03 -5.78 15.78
CA GLU A 85 21.53 -5.12 16.98
C GLU A 85 20.96 -3.72 17.15
N TYR A 86 20.98 -2.88 16.10
CA TYR A 86 20.34 -1.56 16.15
C TYR A 86 18.84 -1.67 16.38
N GLN A 87 18.16 -2.57 15.67
CA GLN A 87 16.72 -2.78 15.83
C GLN A 87 16.37 -3.26 17.25
N SER A 88 17.24 -4.07 17.86
CA SER A 88 17.11 -4.50 19.26
C SER A 88 17.25 -3.33 20.23
N LEU A 89 18.26 -2.47 20.02
CA LEU A 89 18.45 -1.26 20.85
C LEU A 89 17.29 -0.28 20.72
N VAL A 90 16.72 -0.11 19.52
CA VAL A 90 15.49 0.67 19.33
C VAL A 90 14.32 0.04 20.08
N CYS A 91 14.18 -1.28 20.04
CA CYS A 91 13.14 -1.99 20.79
C CYS A 91 13.28 -1.89 22.31
N LEU A 92 14.50 -1.77 22.81
CA LEU A 92 14.80 -1.51 24.22
C LEU A 92 14.58 -0.05 24.61
N GLY A 93 14.32 0.84 23.66
CA GLY A 93 14.24 2.29 23.89
C GLY A 93 15.60 2.94 24.18
N ALA A 94 16.70 2.21 23.98
CA ALA A 94 18.05 2.69 24.25
C ALA A 94 18.53 3.73 23.23
N ILE A 95 18.05 3.65 21.99
CA ILE A 95 18.37 4.58 20.91
C ILE A 95 17.08 5.01 20.20
N LYS A 96 16.97 6.31 19.89
CA LYS A 96 15.84 6.84 19.11
C LYS A 96 15.98 6.50 17.63
N ASN A 97 14.85 6.23 16.99
CA ASN A 97 14.75 6.08 15.54
C ASN A 97 14.64 7.48 14.90
N GLU A 98 15.76 8.20 14.83
CA GLU A 98 15.83 9.49 14.12
C GLU A 98 16.61 9.35 12.81
N SER A 99 15.99 9.82 11.72
CA SER A 99 16.61 9.82 10.39
C SER A 99 17.58 11.01 10.28
N ALA A 100 18.77 10.90 10.87
CA ALA A 100 19.84 11.89 10.68
C ALA A 100 20.16 12.11 9.19
N LEU A 101 19.92 11.10 8.35
CA LEU A 101 20.00 11.21 6.90
C LEU A 101 18.96 12.17 6.31
N SER A 102 17.72 12.15 6.81
CA SER A 102 16.68 13.10 6.38
C SER A 102 17.01 14.52 6.83
N GLN A 103 17.60 14.69 8.03
CA GLN A 103 18.04 16.00 8.48
C GLN A 103 19.23 16.53 7.64
N LEU A 104 20.21 15.68 7.31
CA LEU A 104 21.32 16.02 6.41
C LEU A 104 20.81 16.51 5.03
N GLN A 105 19.82 15.81 4.48
CA GLN A 105 19.20 16.19 3.20
C GLN A 105 18.47 17.54 3.30
N LYS A 106 17.75 17.78 4.42
CA LYS A 106 17.05 19.03 4.67
C LYS A 106 18.01 20.21 4.80
N ASP A 107 19.07 20.06 5.59
CA ASP A 107 20.06 21.12 5.82
C ASP A 107 20.85 21.43 4.55
N LYS A 108 21.13 20.43 3.71
CA LYS A 108 21.69 20.66 2.36
C LYS A 108 20.81 21.61 1.55
N THR A 109 19.50 21.34 1.52
CA THR A 109 18.56 22.17 0.75
C THR A 109 18.55 23.60 1.28
N ILE A 110 18.53 23.78 2.60
CA ILE A 110 18.55 25.11 3.23
C ILE A 110 19.81 25.89 2.83
N LEU A 111 20.99 25.28 2.95
CA LEU A 111 22.26 25.92 2.56
C LEU A 111 22.29 26.25 1.06
N THR A 112 21.85 25.33 0.21
CA THR A 112 21.78 25.55 -1.24
C THR A 112 20.90 26.76 -1.59
N ILE A 113 19.74 26.89 -0.94
CA ILE A 113 18.82 28.01 -1.15
C ILE A 113 19.47 29.33 -0.69
N ALA A 114 20.11 29.33 0.48
CA ALA A 114 20.78 30.51 1.00
C ALA A 114 21.87 31.01 0.04
N PHE A 115 22.68 30.11 -0.51
CA PHE A 115 23.76 30.46 -1.43
C PHE A 115 23.20 31.07 -2.72
N LYS A 116 22.24 30.39 -3.36
CA LYS A 116 21.63 30.88 -4.61
C LYS A 116 20.98 32.25 -4.44
N LYS A 117 20.34 32.49 -3.30
CA LYS A 117 19.72 33.79 -3.01
C LYS A 117 20.76 34.92 -3.00
N ASP A 118 21.89 34.72 -2.32
CA ASP A 118 22.94 35.73 -2.24
C ASP A 118 23.63 35.96 -3.61
N PHE A 119 23.84 34.91 -4.41
CA PHE A 119 24.41 35.07 -5.76
C PHE A 119 23.49 35.82 -6.73
N ILE A 120 22.18 35.55 -6.70
CA ILE A 120 21.20 36.29 -7.52
C ILE A 120 21.19 37.78 -7.13
N GLU A 121 21.24 38.07 -5.84
CA GLU A 121 21.29 39.47 -5.36
C GLU A 121 22.56 40.19 -5.83
N LEU A 122 23.71 39.51 -5.77
CA LEU A 122 24.98 40.05 -6.28
C LEU A 122 24.95 40.22 -7.80
N GLU A 123 24.38 39.27 -8.54
CA GLU A 123 24.24 39.34 -10.00
C GLU A 123 23.41 40.55 -10.41
N ASN A 124 22.28 40.79 -9.75
CA ASN A 124 21.45 41.97 -10.00
C ASN A 124 22.23 43.28 -9.75
N GLN A 125 23.04 43.35 -8.69
CA GLN A 125 23.86 44.52 -8.40
C GLN A 125 24.98 44.73 -9.44
N VAL A 126 25.60 43.64 -9.92
CA VAL A 126 26.62 43.70 -10.98
C VAL A 126 25.99 44.17 -12.30
N LEU A 127 24.84 43.61 -12.69
CA LEU A 127 24.13 44.01 -13.91
C LEU A 127 23.73 45.50 -13.86
N ALA A 128 23.21 45.97 -12.73
CA ALA A 128 22.86 47.37 -12.55
C ALA A 128 24.07 48.31 -12.66
N LEU A 129 25.26 47.88 -12.20
CA LEU A 129 26.50 48.65 -12.37
C LEU A 129 26.93 48.74 -13.84
N GLU A 130 26.87 47.62 -14.57
CA GLU A 130 27.24 47.57 -15.99
C GLU A 130 26.27 48.39 -16.86
N GLU A 131 24.97 48.39 -16.53
CA GLU A 131 23.97 49.28 -17.16
C GLU A 131 24.29 50.75 -16.93
N LYS A 132 24.62 51.15 -15.69
CA LYS A 132 25.06 52.52 -15.39
C LYS A 132 26.30 52.89 -16.21
N GLN A 133 27.29 52.01 -16.30
CA GLN A 133 28.49 52.29 -17.09
C GLN A 133 28.16 52.54 -18.57
N ALA A 134 27.28 51.73 -19.16
CA ALA A 134 26.90 51.92 -20.56
C ALA A 134 26.10 53.20 -20.80
N LEU A 135 25.22 53.60 -19.88
CA LEU A 135 24.52 54.88 -19.95
C LEU A 135 25.50 56.07 -19.90
N GLN A 136 26.49 56.01 -19.01
CA GLN A 136 27.53 57.06 -18.95
C GLN A 136 28.32 57.18 -20.25
N LEU A 137 28.65 56.04 -20.87
CA LEU A 137 29.42 55.99 -22.13
C LEU A 137 28.61 56.42 -23.36
N SER A 138 27.27 56.23 -23.35
CA SER A 138 26.41 56.52 -24.51
C SER A 138 25.86 57.95 -24.51
N ASP A 139 25.40 58.45 -23.37
CA ASP A 139 24.70 59.74 -23.29
C ASP A 139 25.57 60.85 -22.69
N ASN A 140 26.82 60.55 -22.30
CA ASN A 140 27.73 61.45 -21.59
C ASN A 140 27.10 62.07 -20.32
N VAL A 141 26.16 61.33 -19.71
CA VAL A 141 25.45 61.70 -18.48
C VAL A 141 26.21 61.15 -17.27
N ASN A 142 26.41 61.97 -16.25
CA ASN A 142 26.93 61.48 -14.98
C ASN A 142 25.85 60.72 -14.21
N VAL A 143 25.95 59.41 -14.15
CA VAL A 143 25.00 58.50 -13.47
C VAL A 143 25.52 57.97 -12.12
N PHE A 144 26.70 58.44 -11.70
CA PHE A 144 27.31 58.08 -10.43
C PHE A 144 27.15 59.22 -9.43
N ASP A 145 26.91 58.86 -8.17
CA ASP A 145 26.78 59.83 -7.07
C ASP A 145 28.09 60.61 -6.89
N VAL A 146 27.98 61.82 -6.35
CA VAL A 146 29.13 62.70 -6.10
C VAL A 146 30.20 61.97 -5.28
N GLY A 147 31.40 61.84 -5.86
CA GLY A 147 32.53 61.14 -5.23
C GLY A 147 32.64 59.65 -5.54
N THR A 148 31.75 59.08 -6.36
CA THR A 148 31.81 57.68 -6.80
C THR A 148 32.13 57.58 -8.30
N THR A 149 32.81 56.49 -8.67
CA THR A 149 33.15 56.14 -10.05
C THR A 149 32.83 54.67 -10.32
N TYR A 150 32.71 54.29 -11.59
CA TYR A 150 32.57 52.88 -11.98
C TYR A 150 33.62 51.98 -11.31
N GLU A 151 34.90 52.35 -11.34
CA GLU A 151 35.98 51.54 -10.74
C GLU A 151 35.88 51.44 -9.22
N SER A 152 35.45 52.52 -8.53
CA SER A 152 35.24 52.46 -7.07
C SER A 152 34.09 51.52 -6.70
N GLU A 153 32.99 51.56 -7.46
CA GLU A 153 31.80 50.73 -7.20
C GLU A 153 32.01 49.27 -7.60
N LYS A 154 32.75 49.04 -8.70
CA LYS A 154 33.25 47.73 -9.11
C LYS A 154 34.12 47.10 -8.03
N THR A 155 35.02 47.86 -7.42
CA THR A 155 35.86 47.40 -6.31
C THR A 155 34.99 47.05 -5.10
N ARG A 156 34.05 47.92 -4.72
CA ARG A 156 33.09 47.67 -3.62
C ARG A 156 32.28 46.40 -3.83
N LEU A 157 31.76 46.17 -5.04
CA LEU A 157 31.01 44.96 -5.36
C LEU A 157 31.91 43.72 -5.35
N LYS A 158 33.14 43.81 -5.84
CA LYS A 158 34.11 42.71 -5.74
C LYS A 158 34.37 42.32 -4.28
N ASP A 159 34.60 43.29 -3.41
CA ASP A 159 34.82 43.05 -1.98
C ASP A 159 33.58 42.44 -1.31
N LEU A 160 32.38 42.86 -1.72
CA LEU A 160 31.13 42.28 -1.25
C LEU A 160 30.97 40.82 -1.71
N ILE A 161 31.30 40.50 -2.97
CA ILE A 161 31.34 39.14 -3.50
C ILE A 161 32.31 38.29 -2.65
N ASP A 162 33.52 38.79 -2.41
CA ASP A 162 34.54 38.06 -1.66
C ASP A 162 34.12 37.82 -0.20
N ALA A 163 33.49 38.81 0.44
CA ALA A 163 32.94 38.67 1.78
C ALA A 163 31.81 37.61 1.84
N LYS A 164 30.90 37.62 0.88
CA LYS A 164 29.81 36.63 0.79
C LYS A 164 30.32 35.22 0.50
N VAL A 165 31.27 35.08 -0.42
CA VAL A 165 31.95 33.81 -0.69
C VAL A 165 32.63 33.29 0.57
N LYS A 166 33.33 34.15 1.32
CA LYS A 166 33.97 33.76 2.59
C LYS A 166 32.95 33.25 3.61
N LEU A 167 31.84 33.98 3.82
CA LEU A 167 30.77 33.58 4.73
C LEU A 167 30.16 32.22 4.36
N HIS A 168 29.88 32.00 3.08
CA HIS A 168 29.39 30.69 2.64
C HIS A 168 30.44 29.61 2.82
N LYS A 169 31.72 29.94 2.66
CA LYS A 169 32.78 28.96 2.91
C LYS A 169 32.84 28.50 4.35
N GLU A 170 32.74 29.44 5.28
CA GLU A 170 32.65 29.14 6.71
C GLU A 170 31.39 28.32 7.03
N ALA A 171 30.24 28.63 6.40
CA ALA A 171 29.00 27.86 6.56
C ALA A 171 29.14 26.40 6.08
N ILE A 172 29.80 26.16 4.94
CA ILE A 172 30.06 24.80 4.43
C ILE A 172 30.99 24.04 5.38
N ALA A 173 32.06 24.67 5.87
CA ALA A 173 32.98 24.06 6.81
C ALA A 173 32.28 23.69 8.13
N ASN A 174 31.48 24.61 8.68
CA ASN A 174 30.70 24.36 9.90
C ASN A 174 29.69 23.23 9.72
N PHE A 175 29.03 23.17 8.54
CA PHE A 175 28.15 22.07 8.18
C PHE A 175 28.89 20.73 8.17
N GLU A 176 30.07 20.67 7.54
CA GLU A 176 30.91 19.47 7.50
C GLU A 176 31.31 19.01 8.90
N THR A 177 31.89 19.90 9.70
CA THR A 177 32.33 19.60 11.08
C THR A 177 31.17 19.13 11.96
N SER A 178 30.02 19.80 11.89
CA SER A 178 28.81 19.42 12.66
C SER A 178 28.35 18.01 12.30
N TYR A 179 28.27 17.67 11.01
CA TYR A 179 27.78 16.35 10.60
C TYR A 179 28.79 15.22 10.83
N ILE A 180 30.09 15.51 10.79
CA ILE A 180 31.12 14.57 11.24
C ILE A 180 30.96 14.29 12.74
N ALA A 181 30.82 15.34 13.56
CA ALA A 181 30.65 15.20 15.01
C ALA A 181 29.38 14.41 15.37
N LYS A 182 28.24 14.71 14.75
CA LYS A 182 26.98 13.97 14.93
C LYS A 182 27.12 12.49 14.57
N ASN A 183 27.89 12.17 13.53
CA ASN A 183 28.12 10.79 13.14
C ASN A 183 29.02 10.06 14.15
N ILE A 184 30.07 10.71 14.64
CA ILE A 184 30.93 10.15 15.69
C ILE A 184 30.12 9.89 16.96
N ASP A 185 29.35 10.89 17.43
CA ASP A 185 28.49 10.78 18.62
C ASP A 185 27.49 9.62 18.51
N PHE A 186 26.84 9.48 17.35
CA PHE A 186 25.96 8.35 17.09
C PHE A 186 26.70 7.00 17.17
N LEU A 187 27.87 6.88 16.55
CA LEU A 187 28.64 5.63 16.55
C LEU A 187 29.12 5.27 17.95
N THR A 188 29.62 6.23 18.71
CA THR A 188 30.03 6.06 20.09
C THR A 188 28.85 5.63 20.96
N THR A 189 27.71 6.32 20.82
CA THR A 189 26.47 5.99 21.53
C THR A 189 26.00 4.57 21.18
N PHE A 190 25.97 4.23 19.89
CA PHE A 190 25.60 2.90 19.43
C PHE A 190 26.52 1.81 20.02
N GLN A 191 27.84 2.01 19.99
CA GLN A 191 28.81 1.05 20.53
C GLN A 191 28.69 0.89 22.05
N GLN A 192 28.47 1.99 22.78
CA GLN A 192 28.26 1.97 24.23
C GLN A 192 26.99 1.21 24.61
N TYR A 193 25.86 1.52 23.98
CA TYR A 193 24.60 0.82 24.24
C TYR A 193 24.64 -0.64 23.80
N SER A 194 25.26 -0.94 22.64
CA SER A 194 25.51 -2.30 22.18
C SER A 194 26.27 -3.11 23.22
N SER A 195 27.39 -2.58 23.70
CA SER A 195 28.25 -3.26 24.68
C SER A 195 27.56 -3.41 26.04
N GLY A 196 26.88 -2.36 26.50
CA GLY A 196 26.18 -2.36 27.80
C GLY A 196 24.92 -3.22 27.85
N ASN A 197 24.30 -3.52 26.70
CA ASN A 197 23.05 -4.29 26.61
C ASN A 197 23.24 -5.63 25.88
N LYS A 198 24.47 -6.14 25.78
CA LYS A 198 24.81 -7.32 24.97
C LYS A 198 23.92 -8.53 25.24
N ASP A 199 23.61 -8.82 26.50
CA ASP A 199 22.78 -9.97 26.88
C ASP A 199 21.30 -9.77 26.50
N LEU A 200 20.78 -8.55 26.65
CA LEU A 200 19.41 -8.21 26.22
C LEU A 200 19.28 -8.28 24.70
N ILE A 201 20.27 -7.75 23.98
CA ILE A 201 20.38 -7.85 22.53
C ILE A 201 20.43 -9.32 22.11
N LYS A 202 21.22 -10.15 22.81
CA LYS A 202 21.30 -11.58 22.55
C LYS A 202 19.95 -12.28 22.78
N GLY A 203 19.23 -11.93 23.84
CA GLY A 203 17.88 -12.44 24.10
C GLY A 203 16.87 -12.06 23.02
N ILE A 204 16.96 -10.84 22.45
CA ILE A 204 16.13 -10.42 21.32
C ILE A 204 16.54 -11.16 20.03
N GLN A 205 17.85 -11.31 19.78
CA GLN A 205 18.38 -12.09 18.66
C GLN A 205 17.86 -13.52 18.68
N ASP A 206 17.93 -14.21 19.83
CA ASP A 206 17.47 -15.59 19.94
C ASP A 206 15.96 -15.74 19.68
N LYS A 207 15.16 -14.73 20.07
CA LYS A 207 13.72 -14.68 19.72
C LYS A 207 13.52 -14.43 18.24
N MET A 208 14.33 -13.57 17.62
CA MET A 208 14.29 -13.30 16.20
C MET A 208 14.68 -14.53 15.36
N ASP A 209 15.67 -15.29 15.81
CA ASP A 209 16.08 -16.52 15.15
C ASP A 209 14.93 -17.53 15.12
N LYS A 210 14.15 -17.65 16.21
CA LYS A 210 12.94 -18.48 16.25
C LYS A 210 11.89 -18.05 15.23
N VAL A 211 11.67 -16.74 15.05
CA VAL A 211 10.76 -16.20 14.03
C VAL A 211 11.29 -16.52 12.63
N GLN A 212 12.59 -16.30 12.41
CA GLN A 212 13.21 -16.50 11.10
C GLN A 212 13.23 -17.97 10.68
N VAL A 213 13.42 -18.91 11.61
CA VAL A 213 13.32 -20.36 11.35
C VAL A 213 11.97 -20.71 10.72
N VAL A 214 10.87 -20.17 11.25
CA VAL A 214 9.51 -20.40 10.72
C VAL A 214 9.37 -19.83 9.30
N LEU A 215 9.81 -18.59 9.09
CA LEU A 215 9.71 -17.91 7.80
C LEU A 215 10.54 -18.62 6.71
N THR A 216 11.77 -19.01 7.05
CA THR A 216 12.67 -19.73 6.14
C THR A 216 12.12 -21.13 5.80
N ALA A 217 11.57 -21.84 6.79
CA ALA A 217 10.96 -23.16 6.57
C ALA A 217 9.77 -23.08 5.60
N PHE A 218 8.93 -22.04 5.72
CA PHE A 218 7.80 -21.85 4.80
C PHE A 218 8.26 -21.42 3.40
N SER A 219 9.24 -20.52 3.30
CA SER A 219 9.81 -20.12 2.00
C SER A 219 10.35 -21.31 1.20
N TRP A 220 10.95 -22.29 1.88
CA TRP A 220 11.34 -23.55 1.26
C TRP A 220 10.14 -24.32 0.69
N VAL A 221 9.01 -24.39 1.41
CA VAL A 221 7.78 -25.05 0.92
C VAL A 221 7.23 -24.32 -0.31
N GLU A 222 7.18 -22.99 -0.30
CA GLU A 222 6.76 -22.19 -1.45
C GLU A 222 7.64 -22.44 -2.68
N ALA A 223 8.96 -22.52 -2.50
CA ALA A 223 9.89 -22.81 -3.58
C ALA A 223 9.65 -24.19 -4.20
N ILE A 224 9.38 -25.23 -3.38
CA ILE A 224 9.08 -26.57 -3.88
C ILE A 224 7.71 -26.61 -4.56
N VAL A 225 6.68 -25.96 -4.02
CA VAL A 225 5.38 -25.85 -4.70
C VAL A 225 5.53 -25.16 -6.06
N ASN A 226 6.34 -24.09 -6.13
CA ASN A 226 6.63 -23.41 -7.39
C ASN A 226 7.42 -24.29 -8.36
N SER A 227 8.40 -25.05 -7.86
CA SER A 227 9.16 -26.04 -8.65
C SER A 227 8.26 -27.15 -9.18
N ILE A 228 7.34 -27.67 -8.35
CA ILE A 228 6.30 -28.60 -8.77
C ILE A 228 5.46 -27.94 -9.87
N ASN A 229 4.93 -26.74 -9.66
CA ASN A 229 4.13 -26.04 -10.67
C ASN A 229 4.89 -25.81 -12.00
N ALA A 230 6.20 -25.57 -11.93
CA ALA A 230 7.07 -25.34 -13.09
C ALA A 230 7.48 -26.62 -13.82
N LYS A 231 7.87 -27.68 -13.09
CA LYS A 231 8.27 -28.99 -13.64
C LYS A 231 7.10 -29.74 -14.28
N ILE A 232 5.87 -29.38 -13.93
CA ILE A 232 4.69 -29.77 -14.69
C ILE A 232 4.60 -28.83 -15.92
N THR A 233 5.35 -29.13 -16.98
CA THR A 233 5.45 -28.27 -18.18
C THR A 233 4.07 -27.83 -18.68
N GLY A 234 3.83 -26.51 -18.81
CA GLY A 234 2.55 -25.95 -19.28
C GLY A 234 1.44 -25.82 -18.22
N LEU A 235 1.64 -26.28 -16.98
CA LEU A 235 0.68 -26.04 -15.89
C LEU A 235 0.69 -24.58 -15.43
N GLY A 236 1.87 -23.93 -15.41
CA GLY A 236 1.96 -22.48 -15.18
C GLY A 236 1.10 -21.70 -16.18
N ASP A 237 1.20 -22.02 -17.46
CA ASP A 237 0.40 -21.40 -18.52
C ASP A 237 -1.10 -21.72 -18.38
N ILE A 238 -1.46 -22.96 -18.01
CA ILE A 238 -2.86 -23.35 -17.79
C ILE A 238 -3.43 -22.66 -16.54
N MET A 239 -2.67 -22.56 -15.45
CA MET A 239 -3.05 -21.83 -14.25
C MET A 239 -3.20 -20.33 -14.52
N GLN A 240 -2.32 -19.76 -15.35
CA GLN A 240 -2.43 -18.38 -15.80
C GLN A 240 -3.68 -18.21 -16.68
N LYS A 241 -3.91 -19.08 -17.67
CA LYS A 241 -5.13 -19.08 -18.50
C LYS A 241 -6.41 -19.25 -17.67
N MET A 242 -6.38 -20.06 -16.62
CA MET A 242 -7.50 -20.21 -15.68
C MET A 242 -7.69 -18.95 -14.82
N THR A 243 -6.60 -18.32 -14.37
CA THR A 243 -6.65 -17.04 -13.63
C THR A 243 -7.18 -15.90 -14.52
N ASP A 244 -6.71 -15.82 -15.75
CA ASP A 244 -7.15 -14.83 -16.74
C ASP A 244 -8.62 -15.06 -17.11
N SER A 245 -9.01 -16.33 -17.32
CA SER A 245 -10.41 -16.69 -17.54
C SER A 245 -11.27 -16.32 -16.33
N LYS A 246 -10.84 -16.65 -15.10
CA LYS A 246 -11.51 -16.26 -13.85
C LYS A 246 -11.75 -14.75 -13.83
N ASN A 247 -10.70 -13.96 -14.02
CA ASN A 247 -10.79 -12.50 -13.95
C ASN A 247 -11.70 -11.95 -15.04
N LYS A 248 -11.57 -12.45 -16.27
CA LYS A 248 -12.40 -12.06 -17.41
C LYS A 248 -13.87 -12.28 -17.14
N TRP A 249 -14.23 -13.43 -16.59
CA TRP A 249 -15.63 -13.75 -16.38
C TRP A 249 -16.20 -13.20 -15.07
N LEU A 250 -15.40 -12.99 -14.01
CA LEU A 250 -15.82 -12.19 -12.85
C LEU A 250 -16.18 -10.77 -13.29
N ALA A 251 -15.36 -10.18 -14.14
CA ALA A 251 -15.64 -8.89 -14.75
C ALA A 251 -16.91 -8.95 -15.63
N ALA A 252 -17.10 -10.02 -16.41
CA ALA A 252 -18.31 -10.21 -17.22
C ALA A 252 -19.58 -10.35 -16.36
N LEU A 253 -19.52 -11.10 -15.25
CA LEU A 253 -20.64 -11.27 -14.32
C LEU A 253 -21.00 -9.93 -13.68
N SER A 254 -20.00 -9.23 -13.13
CA SER A 254 -20.20 -7.89 -12.54
C SER A 254 -20.80 -6.91 -13.56
N LYS A 255 -20.27 -6.88 -14.79
CA LYS A 255 -20.77 -6.05 -15.89
C LYS A 255 -22.18 -6.43 -16.37
N THR A 256 -22.56 -7.70 -16.28
CA THR A 256 -23.90 -8.17 -16.65
C THR A 256 -24.94 -7.80 -15.59
N LEU A 257 -24.55 -7.82 -14.31
CA LEU A 257 -25.44 -7.50 -13.20
C LEU A 257 -25.68 -5.99 -13.04
N GLN A 258 -24.66 -5.15 -13.31
CA GLN A 258 -24.78 -3.69 -13.09
C GLN A 258 -25.96 -3.03 -13.82
N PRO A 259 -26.20 -3.24 -15.12
CA PRO A 259 -27.31 -2.62 -15.82
C PRO A 259 -28.68 -3.06 -15.28
N LEU A 260 -28.78 -4.27 -14.74
CA LEU A 260 -30.00 -4.77 -14.10
C LEU A 260 -30.28 -4.03 -12.80
N ILE A 261 -29.24 -3.75 -12.00
CA ILE A 261 -29.34 -2.93 -10.79
C ILE A 261 -29.83 -1.53 -11.17
N ASP A 262 -29.11 -0.88 -12.08
CA ASP A 262 -29.37 0.50 -12.48
C ASP A 262 -30.81 0.66 -13.03
N SER A 263 -31.26 -0.30 -13.86
CA SER A 263 -32.61 -0.33 -14.42
C SER A 263 -33.70 -0.45 -13.35
N ASN A 264 -33.51 -1.33 -12.36
CA ASN A 264 -34.50 -1.53 -11.29
C ASN A 264 -34.51 -0.38 -10.28
N VAL A 265 -33.35 0.18 -9.95
CA VAL A 265 -33.25 1.39 -9.11
C VAL A 265 -33.98 2.56 -9.78
N LYS A 266 -33.78 2.75 -11.09
CA LYS A 266 -34.49 3.78 -11.87
C LYS A 266 -36.00 3.52 -11.93
N LYS A 267 -36.42 2.26 -12.03
CA LYS A 267 -37.84 1.86 -12.11
C LYS A 267 -38.58 2.05 -10.78
N TYR A 268 -37.89 1.89 -9.64
CA TYR A 268 -38.48 1.96 -8.30
C TYR A 268 -37.80 3.01 -7.40
N PRO A 269 -37.84 4.31 -7.76
CA PRO A 269 -37.11 5.36 -7.04
C PRO A 269 -37.59 5.57 -5.59
N LYS A 270 -38.78 5.07 -5.24
CA LYS A 270 -39.35 5.17 -3.89
C LYS A 270 -38.77 4.14 -2.91
N LEU A 271 -38.04 3.13 -3.39
CA LEU A 271 -37.41 2.10 -2.55
C LEU A 271 -35.99 2.55 -2.15
N LYS A 272 -35.89 3.31 -1.05
CA LYS A 272 -34.66 4.01 -0.61
C LYS A 272 -33.41 3.12 -0.45
N ASN A 273 -33.56 1.84 -0.11
CA ASN A 273 -32.44 0.92 0.17
C ASN A 273 -32.17 -0.07 -0.97
N LEU A 274 -32.88 0.04 -2.10
CA LEU A 274 -32.81 -0.94 -3.18
C LEU A 274 -31.42 -1.01 -3.84
N ALA A 275 -30.76 0.13 -4.02
CA ALA A 275 -29.44 0.19 -4.62
C ALA A 275 -28.39 -0.54 -3.77
N ASP A 276 -28.32 -0.22 -2.47
CA ASP A 276 -27.37 -0.81 -1.54
C ASP A 276 -27.57 -2.32 -1.38
N GLU A 277 -28.83 -2.77 -1.30
CA GLU A 277 -29.16 -4.20 -1.19
C GLU A 277 -28.72 -4.99 -2.43
N LEU A 278 -29.01 -4.46 -3.62
CA LEU A 278 -28.68 -5.14 -4.87
C LEU A 278 -27.18 -5.16 -5.17
N GLU A 279 -26.44 -4.11 -4.78
CA GLU A 279 -24.97 -4.09 -4.84
C GLU A 279 -24.35 -5.05 -3.81
N GLN A 280 -24.89 -5.12 -2.58
CA GLN A 280 -24.43 -6.06 -1.58
C GLN A 280 -24.66 -7.51 -2.02
N GLN A 281 -25.82 -7.81 -2.62
CA GLN A 281 -26.11 -9.14 -3.16
C GLN A 281 -25.23 -9.48 -4.37
N LYS A 282 -24.89 -8.50 -5.20
CA LYS A 282 -23.94 -8.69 -6.30
C LYS A 282 -22.55 -9.05 -5.76
N ALA A 283 -22.07 -8.37 -4.73
CA ALA A 283 -20.82 -8.69 -4.06
C ALA A 283 -20.83 -10.10 -3.43
N TYR A 284 -21.95 -10.51 -2.81
CA TYR A 284 -22.13 -11.86 -2.29
C TYR A 284 -21.95 -12.93 -3.38
N LEU A 285 -22.64 -12.74 -4.49
CA LEU A 285 -22.71 -13.69 -5.59
C LEU A 285 -21.35 -13.84 -6.29
N ILE A 286 -20.64 -12.72 -6.47
CA ILE A 286 -19.28 -12.70 -6.99
C ILE A 286 -18.34 -13.49 -6.06
N GLY A 287 -18.46 -13.32 -4.74
CA GLY A 287 -17.68 -14.10 -3.77
C GLY A 287 -17.99 -15.60 -3.79
N GLN A 288 -19.25 -15.99 -3.98
CA GLN A 288 -19.65 -17.40 -4.15
C GLN A 288 -19.03 -18.02 -5.40
N TYR A 289 -18.98 -17.24 -6.48
CA TYR A 289 -18.41 -17.66 -7.75
C TYR A 289 -16.89 -17.85 -7.69
N GLU A 290 -16.20 -17.02 -6.91
CA GLU A 290 -14.78 -17.22 -6.62
C GLU A 290 -14.53 -18.49 -5.79
N MET A 291 -15.42 -18.83 -4.85
CA MET A 291 -15.29 -20.04 -4.03
C MET A 291 -15.49 -21.33 -4.82
N ASP A 292 -16.46 -21.36 -5.76
CA ASP A 292 -16.64 -22.51 -6.67
C ASP A 292 -15.34 -22.82 -7.45
N LEU A 293 -14.54 -21.79 -7.74
CA LEU A 293 -13.26 -21.92 -8.43
C LEU A 293 -12.18 -22.54 -7.56
N ASP A 294 -12.05 -22.02 -6.34
CA ASP A 294 -11.07 -22.53 -5.39
C ASP A 294 -11.40 -23.97 -5.02
N GLU A 295 -12.68 -24.34 -4.94
CA GLU A 295 -13.15 -25.71 -4.76
C GLU A 295 -12.77 -26.61 -5.94
N TYR A 296 -12.96 -26.17 -7.18
CA TYR A 296 -12.56 -26.93 -8.37
C TYR A 296 -11.05 -27.19 -8.40
N LEU A 297 -10.25 -26.14 -8.19
CA LEU A 297 -8.80 -26.27 -8.12
C LEU A 297 -8.42 -27.15 -6.93
N ASN A 298 -9.07 -27.00 -5.79
CA ASN A 298 -8.83 -27.85 -4.63
C ASN A 298 -9.07 -29.33 -5.00
N ASN A 299 -10.24 -29.70 -5.54
CA ASN A 299 -10.55 -31.09 -5.86
C ASN A 299 -9.58 -31.72 -6.87
N ASN A 300 -9.11 -30.96 -7.86
CA ASN A 300 -8.17 -31.44 -8.86
C ASN A 300 -6.72 -31.51 -8.37
N PHE A 301 -6.34 -30.68 -7.39
CA PHE A 301 -4.98 -30.63 -6.85
C PHE A 301 -4.81 -31.31 -5.49
N GLN A 302 -5.90 -31.63 -4.77
CA GLN A 302 -5.90 -32.33 -3.47
C GLN A 302 -5.24 -33.70 -3.56
N ILE A 303 -5.35 -34.38 -4.71
CA ILE A 303 -4.64 -35.64 -4.98
C ILE A 303 -3.12 -35.41 -4.79
N ARG A 304 -2.61 -34.22 -5.13
CA ARG A 304 -1.19 -33.87 -5.23
C ARG A 304 -0.60 -33.24 -3.98
N TYR A 305 -1.30 -32.29 -3.40
CA TYR A 305 -0.97 -31.76 -2.09
C TYR A 305 -2.25 -31.15 -1.55
N ASN A 306 -2.37 -31.09 -0.24
CA ASN A 306 -3.55 -30.48 0.33
C ASN A 306 -3.51 -28.96 0.11
N ARG A 307 -4.03 -28.49 -1.03
CA ARG A 307 -4.03 -27.08 -1.44
C ARG A 307 -4.77 -26.22 -0.41
N SER A 308 -5.87 -26.72 0.15
CA SER A 308 -6.59 -26.05 1.24
C SER A 308 -5.70 -25.83 2.46
N GLN A 309 -4.95 -26.85 2.89
CA GLN A 309 -3.98 -26.73 3.98
C GLN A 309 -2.84 -25.77 3.60
N PHE A 310 -2.34 -25.79 2.36
CA PHE A 310 -1.29 -24.87 1.90
C PHE A 310 -1.76 -23.41 1.94
N MET A 311 -2.94 -23.10 1.39
CA MET A 311 -3.52 -21.75 1.42
C MET A 311 -3.81 -21.28 2.86
N THR A 312 -4.28 -22.19 3.71
CA THR A 312 -4.49 -21.93 5.14
C THR A 312 -3.15 -21.60 5.82
N LEU A 313 -2.12 -22.41 5.57
CA LEU A 313 -0.78 -22.21 6.11
C LEU A 313 -0.17 -20.89 5.64
N GLN A 314 -0.32 -20.54 4.36
CA GLN A 314 0.16 -19.28 3.81
C GLN A 314 -0.50 -18.08 4.50
N LYS A 315 -1.81 -18.16 4.78
CA LYS A 315 -2.52 -17.13 5.53
C LYS A 315 -2.02 -17.03 6.97
N GLU A 316 -1.83 -18.16 7.65
CA GLU A 316 -1.28 -18.20 9.02
C GLU A 316 0.14 -17.61 9.06
N ILE A 317 0.98 -17.88 8.06
CA ILE A 317 2.34 -17.33 7.94
C ILE A 317 2.32 -15.83 7.68
N ASN A 318 1.42 -15.35 6.82
CA ASN A 318 1.29 -13.91 6.58
C ASN A 318 0.83 -13.17 7.85
N ALA A 319 -0.10 -13.74 8.59
CA ALA A 319 -0.51 -13.21 9.90
C ALA A 319 0.66 -13.24 10.89
N PHE A 320 1.40 -14.36 10.96
CA PHE A 320 2.59 -14.50 11.79
C PHE A 320 3.65 -13.44 11.46
N LYS A 321 3.99 -13.25 10.17
CA LYS A 321 4.92 -12.22 9.71
C LYS A 321 4.45 -10.82 10.12
N SER A 322 3.17 -10.50 9.92
CA SER A 322 2.62 -9.19 10.29
C SER A 322 2.61 -8.91 11.80
N LYS A 323 2.69 -9.95 12.64
CA LYS A 323 2.80 -9.79 14.10
C LYS A 323 4.17 -9.27 14.49
N TYR A 324 5.24 -9.78 13.88
CA TYR A 324 6.62 -9.46 14.25
C TYR A 324 7.28 -8.41 13.36
N TYR A 325 6.73 -8.15 12.18
CA TYR A 325 7.24 -7.15 11.24
C TYR A 325 6.14 -6.17 10.80
N THR A 326 6.52 -4.90 10.66
CA THR A 326 5.71 -3.88 10.00
C THR A 326 5.70 -4.08 8.48
N SER A 327 4.83 -3.34 7.78
CA SER A 327 4.82 -3.27 6.31
C SER A 327 6.15 -2.76 5.70
N THR A 328 6.95 -2.02 6.47
CA THR A 328 8.29 -1.54 6.10
C THR A 328 9.40 -2.53 6.47
N ASN A 329 9.05 -3.75 6.90
CA ASN A 329 9.98 -4.80 7.33
C ASN A 329 10.83 -4.41 8.57
N GLN A 330 10.30 -3.55 9.42
CA GLN A 330 10.88 -3.20 10.72
C GLN A 330 10.30 -4.10 11.82
N LEU A 331 11.07 -4.35 12.88
CA LEU A 331 10.63 -5.16 14.02
C LEU A 331 9.46 -4.50 14.77
N ASN A 332 8.42 -5.28 15.05
CA ASN A 332 7.39 -4.91 16.00
C ASN A 332 7.84 -5.27 17.42
N CYS A 333 8.49 -4.31 18.08
CA CYS A 333 9.15 -4.47 19.37
C CYS A 333 8.22 -5.03 20.46
N SER A 334 6.96 -4.57 20.52
CA SER A 334 5.98 -5.05 21.50
C SER A 334 5.77 -6.57 21.45
N ASN A 335 5.76 -7.14 20.23
CA ASN A 335 5.51 -8.55 20.01
C ASN A 335 6.78 -9.40 20.12
N ILE A 336 7.96 -8.84 19.83
CA ILE A 336 9.24 -9.56 19.91
C ILE A 336 9.73 -9.68 21.35
N VAL A 337 9.49 -8.65 22.18
CA VAL A 337 9.86 -8.69 23.59
C VAL A 337 8.95 -9.65 24.38
N SER A 338 7.74 -9.94 23.89
CA SER A 338 6.83 -10.95 24.46
C SER A 338 7.26 -12.42 24.18
N THR A 339 6.57 -13.41 24.76
CA THR A 339 6.84 -14.84 24.53
C THR A 339 6.51 -15.28 23.09
N VAL A 340 7.44 -15.99 22.46
CA VAL A 340 7.35 -16.48 21.08
C VAL A 340 6.78 -17.92 21.06
N ASP A 341 5.62 -18.15 21.67
CA ASP A 341 5.07 -19.51 21.84
C ASP A 341 4.42 -20.06 20.56
N ALA A 342 4.02 -19.19 19.63
CA ALA A 342 3.31 -19.57 18.42
C ALA A 342 4.21 -20.15 17.30
N SER A 343 5.53 -20.11 17.44
CA SER A 343 6.47 -20.57 16.39
C SER A 343 6.49 -22.09 16.24
N THR A 344 6.43 -22.84 17.34
CA THR A 344 6.54 -24.30 17.35
C THR A 344 5.37 -24.99 16.63
N ALA A 345 4.13 -24.59 16.95
CA ALA A 345 2.94 -25.18 16.32
C ALA A 345 2.88 -24.91 14.82
N LEU A 346 3.29 -23.71 14.40
CA LEU A 346 3.34 -23.33 12.98
C LEU A 346 4.45 -24.09 12.25
N LEU A 347 5.62 -24.25 12.89
CA LEU A 347 6.73 -25.04 12.35
C LEU A 347 6.35 -26.52 12.17
N THR A 348 5.58 -27.11 13.08
CA THR A 348 5.06 -28.48 12.93
C THR A 348 4.18 -28.61 11.68
N LYS A 349 3.27 -27.65 11.44
CA LYS A 349 2.44 -27.64 10.22
C LYS A 349 3.28 -27.49 8.94
N ILE A 350 4.28 -26.61 8.96
CA ILE A 350 5.22 -26.44 7.83
C ILE A 350 5.97 -27.75 7.55
N ASN A 351 6.50 -28.40 8.58
CA ASN A 351 7.26 -29.64 8.43
C ASN A 351 6.41 -30.79 7.89
N ALA A 352 5.16 -30.91 8.34
CA ALA A 352 4.22 -31.88 7.77
C ALA A 352 3.99 -31.62 6.27
N MET A 353 3.78 -30.35 5.90
CA MET A 353 3.60 -29.97 4.50
C MET A 353 4.84 -30.26 3.66
N LYS A 354 6.02 -29.95 4.20
CA LYS A 354 7.33 -30.22 3.58
C LYS A 354 7.50 -31.69 3.21
N ILE A 355 7.07 -32.62 4.07
CA ILE A 355 7.07 -34.05 3.77
C ILE A 355 6.15 -34.36 2.58
N THR A 356 4.93 -33.82 2.58
CA THR A 356 3.95 -34.04 1.51
C THR A 356 4.45 -33.54 0.16
N VAL A 357 4.94 -32.29 0.06
CA VAL A 357 5.42 -31.75 -1.21
C VAL A 357 6.69 -32.45 -1.71
N ASN A 358 7.61 -32.87 -0.84
CA ASN A 358 8.79 -33.65 -1.26
C ASN A 358 8.41 -35.01 -1.83
N SER A 359 7.51 -35.74 -1.16
CA SER A 359 7.01 -37.03 -1.67
C SER A 359 6.41 -36.88 -3.06
N TRP A 360 5.74 -35.75 -3.32
CA TRP A 360 5.13 -35.46 -4.60
C TRP A 360 6.09 -35.03 -5.69
N LEU A 361 7.08 -34.21 -5.36
CA LEU A 361 8.15 -33.87 -6.29
C LEU A 361 8.82 -35.15 -6.83
N ALA A 362 9.14 -36.09 -5.94
CA ALA A 362 9.72 -37.39 -6.30
C ALA A 362 8.81 -38.21 -7.23
N LYS A 363 7.49 -38.21 -7.00
CA LYS A 363 6.52 -38.91 -7.86
C LYS A 363 6.42 -38.29 -9.27
N ILE A 364 6.50 -36.97 -9.37
CA ILE A 364 6.50 -36.27 -10.67
C ILE A 364 7.75 -36.62 -11.44
N GLU A 365 8.90 -36.65 -10.76
CA GLU A 365 10.19 -37.00 -11.36
C GLU A 365 10.23 -38.47 -11.82
N SER A 366 9.44 -39.37 -11.21
CA SER A 366 9.42 -40.80 -11.56
C SER A 366 8.36 -41.20 -12.61
N GLY A 367 7.30 -40.42 -12.86
CA GLY A 367 6.14 -40.88 -13.65
C GLY A 367 5.56 -39.91 -14.68
N GLY A 368 6.01 -38.65 -14.71
CA GLY A 368 5.46 -37.62 -15.60
C GLY A 368 3.97 -37.32 -15.38
N ILE A 369 3.44 -36.31 -16.08
CA ILE A 369 2.01 -35.97 -16.09
C ILE A 369 1.51 -36.06 -17.52
N SER A 370 0.46 -36.86 -17.74
CA SER A 370 -0.12 -37.04 -19.07
C SER A 370 -0.72 -35.73 -19.60
N SER A 371 -0.60 -35.52 -20.91
CA SER A 371 -1.31 -34.44 -21.62
C SER A 371 -2.82 -34.49 -21.37
N THR A 372 -3.39 -35.69 -21.22
CA THR A 372 -4.80 -35.92 -20.91
C THR A 372 -5.27 -35.23 -19.62
N PHE A 373 -4.45 -35.22 -18.56
CA PHE A 373 -4.80 -34.51 -17.33
C PHE A 373 -4.92 -32.99 -17.57
N LYS A 374 -4.04 -32.42 -18.38
CA LYS A 374 -4.03 -30.98 -18.69
C LYS A 374 -5.28 -30.56 -19.46
N ASP A 375 -5.63 -31.36 -20.47
CA ASP A 375 -6.80 -31.13 -21.30
C ASP A 375 -8.10 -31.28 -20.49
N GLN A 376 -8.17 -32.28 -19.60
CA GLN A 376 -9.31 -32.48 -18.69
C GLN A 376 -9.43 -31.37 -17.63
N LEU A 377 -8.30 -30.87 -17.11
CA LEU A 377 -8.29 -29.78 -16.13
C LEU A 377 -8.80 -28.47 -16.76
N TYR A 378 -8.31 -28.12 -17.95
CA TYR A 378 -8.73 -26.87 -18.59
C TYR A 378 -10.15 -26.95 -19.16
N SER A 379 -10.51 -28.06 -19.81
CA SER A 379 -11.89 -28.24 -20.33
C SER A 379 -12.92 -28.35 -19.21
N GLY A 380 -12.60 -29.06 -18.12
CA GLY A 380 -13.45 -29.14 -16.93
C GLY A 380 -13.61 -27.79 -16.25
N PHE A 381 -12.53 -26.99 -16.17
CA PHE A 381 -12.57 -25.61 -15.69
C PHE A 381 -13.53 -24.77 -16.53
N GLN A 382 -13.39 -24.79 -17.86
CA GLN A 382 -14.26 -24.02 -18.76
C GLN A 382 -15.74 -24.41 -18.62
N SER A 383 -16.02 -25.70 -18.55
CA SER A 383 -17.39 -26.23 -18.38
C SER A 383 -18.02 -25.77 -17.06
N LEU A 384 -17.32 -25.95 -15.95
CA LEU A 384 -17.79 -25.52 -14.63
C LEU A 384 -18.06 -24.01 -14.61
N TYR A 385 -17.17 -23.23 -15.22
CA TYR A 385 -17.26 -21.79 -15.19
C TYR A 385 -18.52 -21.27 -15.90
N VAL A 386 -18.85 -21.84 -17.07
CA VAL A 386 -20.08 -21.54 -17.81
C VAL A 386 -21.32 -21.99 -17.04
N GLN A 387 -21.28 -23.18 -16.43
CA GLN A 387 -22.39 -23.70 -15.63
C GLN A 387 -22.67 -22.82 -14.42
N LYS A 388 -21.64 -22.51 -13.63
CA LYS A 388 -21.72 -21.69 -12.43
C LYS A 388 -22.08 -20.25 -12.77
N PHE A 389 -21.63 -19.70 -13.90
CA PHE A 389 -22.06 -18.38 -14.37
C PHE A 389 -23.59 -18.30 -14.47
N LYS A 390 -24.18 -19.25 -15.20
CA LYS A 390 -25.64 -19.32 -15.41
C LYS A 390 -26.38 -19.50 -14.09
N GLN A 391 -25.87 -20.38 -13.23
CA GLN A 391 -26.43 -20.61 -11.90
C GLN A 391 -26.46 -19.32 -11.08
N ARG A 392 -25.31 -18.66 -10.92
CA ARG A 392 -25.17 -17.43 -10.12
C ARG A 392 -26.02 -16.29 -10.69
N TYR A 393 -26.02 -16.11 -12.00
CA TYR A 393 -26.88 -15.14 -12.66
C TYR A 393 -28.38 -15.37 -12.35
N ASN A 394 -28.85 -16.62 -12.44
CA ASN A 394 -30.25 -16.97 -12.15
C ASN A 394 -30.60 -16.80 -10.66
N GLU A 395 -29.69 -17.18 -9.75
CA GLU A 395 -29.84 -16.95 -8.30
C GLU A 395 -30.01 -15.46 -7.99
N TYR A 396 -29.24 -14.60 -8.66
CA TYR A 396 -29.35 -13.16 -8.52
C TYR A 396 -30.69 -12.61 -9.03
N LEU A 397 -31.14 -13.05 -10.21
CA LEU A 397 -32.44 -12.66 -10.76
C LEU A 397 -33.61 -13.08 -9.84
N ALA A 398 -33.56 -14.29 -9.30
CA ALA A 398 -34.57 -14.80 -8.38
C ALA A 398 -34.60 -13.96 -7.09
N TYR A 399 -33.43 -13.67 -6.51
CA TYR A 399 -33.30 -12.83 -5.33
C TYR A 399 -33.88 -11.43 -5.56
N MET A 400 -33.44 -10.76 -6.62
CA MET A 400 -33.86 -9.41 -6.97
C MET A 400 -35.39 -9.34 -7.12
N LYS A 401 -35.99 -10.26 -7.89
CA LYS A 401 -37.45 -10.30 -8.07
C LYS A 401 -38.18 -10.47 -6.73
N GLY A 402 -37.70 -11.38 -5.88
CA GLY A 402 -38.29 -11.64 -4.57
C GLY A 402 -38.19 -10.44 -3.62
N TYR A 403 -37.02 -9.79 -3.57
CA TYR A 403 -36.79 -8.61 -2.75
C TYR A 403 -37.66 -7.44 -3.20
N ILE A 404 -37.67 -7.11 -4.50
CA ILE A 404 -38.49 -6.02 -5.04
C ILE A 404 -39.98 -6.28 -4.78
N LEU A 405 -40.47 -7.50 -5.01
CA LEU A 405 -41.87 -7.85 -4.75
C LEU A 405 -42.23 -7.64 -3.28
N THR A 406 -41.35 -8.07 -2.37
CA THR A 406 -41.56 -7.93 -0.92
C THR A 406 -41.50 -6.46 -0.50
N ALA A 407 -40.54 -5.69 -0.99
CA ALA A 407 -40.39 -4.27 -0.72
C ALA A 407 -41.59 -3.46 -1.22
N LEU A 408 -42.10 -3.79 -2.42
CA LEU A 408 -43.32 -3.17 -2.96
C LEU A 408 -44.56 -3.53 -2.13
N LYS A 409 -44.72 -4.79 -1.72
CA LYS A 409 -45.81 -5.19 -0.82
C LYS A 409 -45.78 -4.40 0.49
N ASN A 410 -44.62 -4.33 1.14
CA ASN A 410 -44.45 -3.59 2.39
C ASN A 410 -44.74 -2.09 2.21
N PHE A 411 -44.30 -1.51 1.08
CA PHE A 411 -44.59 -0.13 0.73
C PHE A 411 -46.09 0.12 0.54
N VAL A 412 -46.80 -0.78 -0.15
CA VAL A 412 -48.26 -0.70 -0.33
C VAL A 412 -48.99 -0.85 1.01
N THR A 413 -48.60 -1.82 1.85
CA THR A 413 -49.18 -2.02 3.18
C THR A 413 -48.99 -0.79 4.08
N TRP A 414 -47.89 -0.06 3.94
CA TRP A 414 -47.64 1.18 4.68
C TRP A 414 -48.47 2.37 4.17
N LEU A 415 -48.86 2.37 2.90
CA LEU A 415 -49.69 3.43 2.29
C LEU A 415 -51.19 3.28 2.55
N ILE A 416 -51.65 2.11 3.00
CA ILE A 416 -53.06 1.85 3.32
C ILE A 416 -53.20 1.83 4.86
N PRO A 417 -53.78 2.86 5.51
CA PRO A 417 -54.13 2.76 6.92
C PRO A 417 -55.22 1.67 7.10
N ALA A 418 -54.95 0.70 7.97
CA ALA A 418 -55.85 -0.42 8.18
C ALA A 418 -57.23 0.05 8.68
N THR A 419 -58.28 -0.17 7.89
CA THR A 419 -59.65 -0.14 8.40
C THR A 419 -59.88 -1.41 9.21
N THR A 420 -60.11 -1.22 10.51
CA THR A 420 -60.38 -2.26 11.49
C THR A 420 -61.61 -3.08 11.12
N ASN A 421 -61.44 -4.38 10.87
CA ASN A 421 -62.45 -5.39 11.15
C ASN A 421 -61.79 -6.48 12.01
N PRO A 422 -62.42 -6.90 13.13
CA PRO A 422 -61.82 -7.84 14.06
C PRO A 422 -61.93 -9.25 13.50
N VAL A 423 -60.80 -9.83 13.11
CA VAL A 423 -60.69 -11.27 12.91
C VAL A 423 -59.91 -11.83 14.09
N THR A 424 -60.60 -12.72 14.80
CA THR A 424 -60.14 -13.56 15.91
C THR A 424 -58.73 -14.11 15.69
N PRO A 425 -57.82 -13.99 16.69
CA PRO A 425 -56.47 -14.50 16.59
C PRO A 425 -56.46 -16.02 16.67
N SER A 426 -56.00 -16.67 15.60
CA SER A 426 -55.56 -18.07 15.66
C SER A 426 -54.32 -18.12 16.56
N THR A 427 -54.46 -18.86 17.65
CA THR A 427 -53.48 -19.08 18.70
C THR A 427 -52.09 -19.45 18.14
N PRO A 428 -51.03 -18.67 18.43
CA PRO A 428 -49.68 -19.18 18.37
C PRO A 428 -49.53 -20.17 19.52
N THR A 429 -49.13 -21.40 19.23
CA THR A 429 -48.76 -22.37 20.27
C THR A 429 -47.62 -21.78 21.11
N THR A 430 -47.94 -21.36 22.33
CA THR A 430 -47.02 -20.90 23.35
C THR A 430 -46.14 -22.07 23.79
N GLY A 431 -45.10 -22.36 23.02
CA GLY A 431 -43.97 -23.15 23.50
C GLY A 431 -43.16 -22.28 24.45
N ASN A 432 -43.19 -22.59 25.75
CA ASN A 432 -42.35 -21.98 26.77
C ASN A 432 -40.92 -21.74 26.22
N LEU A 433 -40.53 -20.47 26.13
CA LEU A 433 -39.18 -20.06 25.79
C LEU A 433 -38.25 -20.49 26.92
N THR A 434 -37.76 -21.73 26.88
CA THR A 434 -36.63 -22.14 27.69
C THR A 434 -35.46 -21.22 27.33
N LYS A 435 -34.98 -20.48 28.32
CA LYS A 435 -33.87 -19.53 28.26
C LYS A 435 -32.62 -20.19 27.67
N THR A 436 -32.47 -20.16 26.36
CA THR A 436 -31.32 -20.72 25.65
C THR A 436 -30.18 -19.71 25.68
N ILE A 437 -29.04 -20.13 26.25
CA ILE A 437 -27.79 -19.38 26.21
C ILE A 437 -26.92 -19.98 25.10
N PHE A 438 -26.66 -19.22 24.05
CA PHE A 438 -25.78 -19.60 22.95
C PHE A 438 -24.31 -19.53 23.39
N THR A 439 -23.70 -20.67 23.71
CA THR A 439 -22.30 -20.77 24.16
C THR A 439 -21.31 -21.01 23.02
N LYS A 440 -21.76 -21.59 21.90
CA LYS A 440 -20.95 -21.97 20.73
C LYS A 440 -21.62 -21.59 19.40
N PRO A 441 -20.86 -21.40 18.30
CA PRO A 441 -21.45 -21.20 16.97
C PRO A 441 -22.04 -22.51 16.44
N PHE A 442 -22.96 -22.39 15.48
CA PHE A 442 -23.51 -23.53 14.74
C PHE A 442 -22.89 -23.65 13.35
N ASN A 443 -22.71 -24.89 12.91
CA ASN A 443 -22.22 -25.21 11.56
C ASN A 443 -23.41 -25.37 10.60
N LEU A 444 -23.19 -25.10 9.31
CA LEU A 444 -24.23 -25.29 8.29
C LEU A 444 -24.71 -26.74 8.26
N GLY A 445 -26.03 -26.95 8.26
CA GLY A 445 -26.66 -28.27 8.26
C GLY A 445 -26.72 -28.94 9.65
N GLN A 446 -26.20 -28.31 10.69
CA GLN A 446 -26.31 -28.81 12.06
C GLN A 446 -27.77 -28.75 12.54
N TYR A 447 -28.24 -29.80 13.22
CA TYR A 447 -29.54 -29.84 13.90
C TYR A 447 -29.36 -29.74 15.42
N ASN A 448 -30.13 -28.88 16.09
CA ASN A 448 -30.08 -28.72 17.55
C ASN A 448 -31.36 -28.01 18.06
N LYS A 449 -31.80 -28.32 19.28
CA LYS A 449 -32.87 -27.60 19.99
C LYS A 449 -32.57 -26.10 20.16
N ASP A 450 -31.29 -25.76 20.33
CA ASP A 450 -30.88 -24.35 20.46
C ASP A 450 -31.07 -23.59 19.14
N ILE A 451 -31.00 -24.27 17.99
CA ILE A 451 -31.25 -23.65 16.69
C ILE A 451 -32.75 -23.34 16.52
N LYS A 452 -33.65 -24.18 17.08
CA LYS A 452 -35.08 -23.84 17.13
C LYS A 452 -35.32 -22.57 17.96
N ALA A 453 -34.63 -22.43 19.08
CA ALA A 453 -34.71 -21.21 19.90
C ALA A 453 -34.18 -19.98 19.13
N LEU A 454 -33.08 -20.14 18.38
CA LEU A 454 -32.55 -19.10 17.51
C LEU A 454 -33.53 -18.70 16.40
N GLN A 455 -34.12 -19.66 15.70
CA GLN A 455 -35.12 -19.41 14.65
C GLN A 455 -36.35 -18.69 15.22
N ASN A 456 -36.86 -19.11 16.38
CA ASN A 456 -37.94 -18.41 17.09
C ASN A 456 -37.57 -16.95 17.42
N LEU A 457 -36.36 -16.73 17.95
CA LEU A 457 -35.87 -15.39 18.29
C LEU A 457 -35.75 -14.51 17.05
N LEU A 458 -35.17 -15.03 15.95
CA LEU A 458 -35.07 -14.30 14.70
C LEU A 458 -36.44 -14.03 14.06
N THR A 459 -37.40 -14.94 14.23
CA THR A 459 -38.79 -14.75 13.80
C THR A 459 -39.44 -13.61 14.56
N THR A 460 -39.24 -13.55 15.89
CA THR A 460 -39.74 -12.47 16.74
C THR A 460 -39.16 -11.10 16.34
N LEU A 461 -37.91 -11.08 15.90
CA LEU A 461 -37.24 -9.88 15.38
C LEU A 461 -37.64 -9.55 13.93
N SER A 462 -38.54 -10.31 13.30
CA SER A 462 -38.92 -10.20 11.89
C SER A 462 -37.75 -10.37 10.91
N LEU A 463 -36.69 -11.09 11.32
CA LEU A 463 -35.49 -11.39 10.53
C LEU A 463 -35.48 -12.81 9.95
N TYR A 464 -36.50 -13.61 10.27
CA TYR A 464 -36.66 -14.99 9.79
C TYR A 464 -38.16 -15.27 9.56
N SER A 465 -38.50 -15.82 8.39
CA SER A 465 -39.89 -16.04 7.96
C SER A 465 -40.16 -17.47 7.48
N TRP A 466 -39.24 -18.39 7.77
CA TRP A 466 -39.29 -19.79 7.34
C TRP A 466 -39.76 -20.71 8.46
N ALA A 467 -39.99 -21.99 8.15
CA ALA A 467 -40.40 -22.99 9.12
C ALA A 467 -39.31 -23.23 10.17
N ILE A 468 -39.71 -23.33 11.45
CA ILE A 468 -38.81 -23.56 12.58
C ILE A 468 -38.52 -25.06 12.68
N ASP A 469 -37.54 -25.51 11.91
CA ASP A 469 -37.16 -26.91 11.75
C ASP A 469 -36.03 -27.36 12.69
N GLY A 470 -35.31 -26.42 13.32
CA GLY A 470 -34.16 -26.71 14.17
C GLY A 470 -32.86 -27.01 13.44
N VAL A 471 -32.82 -26.76 12.13
CA VAL A 471 -31.64 -26.95 11.28
C VAL A 471 -30.97 -25.60 11.02
N TYR A 472 -29.65 -25.55 11.18
CA TYR A 472 -28.85 -24.38 10.82
C TYR A 472 -28.63 -24.35 9.30
N GLY A 473 -29.73 -24.22 8.56
CA GLY A 473 -29.75 -24.15 7.11
C GLY A 473 -29.48 -22.75 6.59
N LYS A 474 -29.58 -22.61 5.27
CA LYS A 474 -29.35 -21.33 4.57
C LYS A 474 -30.23 -20.20 5.12
N ALA A 475 -31.53 -20.45 5.30
CA ALA A 475 -32.46 -19.46 5.83
C ALA A 475 -32.08 -18.96 7.24
N THR A 476 -31.63 -19.87 8.11
CA THR A 476 -31.25 -19.54 9.49
C THR A 476 -29.96 -18.73 9.50
N LYS A 477 -28.98 -19.12 8.68
CA LYS A 477 -27.72 -18.40 8.45
C LYS A 477 -27.98 -16.97 7.95
N ASP A 478 -28.91 -16.81 7.01
CA ASP A 478 -29.29 -15.52 6.44
C ASP A 478 -29.95 -14.63 7.51
N GLY A 479 -30.85 -15.18 8.34
CA GLY A 479 -31.47 -14.43 9.45
C GLY A 479 -30.47 -13.99 10.52
N VAL A 480 -29.49 -14.83 10.86
CA VAL A 480 -28.39 -14.46 11.77
C VAL A 480 -27.53 -13.34 11.18
N TYR A 481 -27.26 -13.39 9.89
CA TYR A 481 -26.49 -12.33 9.22
C TYR A 481 -27.22 -10.98 9.25
N GLN A 482 -28.53 -10.98 8.98
CA GLN A 482 -29.37 -9.78 9.08
C GLN A 482 -29.42 -9.23 10.51
N PHE A 483 -29.47 -10.12 11.50
CA PHE A 483 -29.36 -9.73 12.90
C PHE A 483 -28.02 -9.04 13.19
N GLN A 484 -26.91 -9.61 12.72
CA GLN A 484 -25.56 -9.05 12.89
C GLN A 484 -25.41 -7.68 12.25
N LEU A 485 -26.04 -7.46 11.08
CA LEU A 485 -26.10 -6.16 10.41
C LEU A 485 -26.90 -5.15 11.24
N SER A 486 -28.10 -5.53 11.71
CA SER A 486 -28.98 -4.64 12.49
C SER A 486 -28.36 -4.13 13.80
N LYS A 487 -27.38 -4.87 14.34
CA LYS A 487 -26.70 -4.57 15.60
C LYS A 487 -25.25 -4.10 15.40
N TRP A 488 -24.82 -3.83 14.16
CA TRP A 488 -23.46 -3.38 13.83
C TRP A 488 -22.34 -4.28 14.37
N LEU A 489 -22.58 -5.60 14.41
CA LEU A 489 -21.69 -6.57 15.06
C LEU A 489 -20.57 -7.08 14.15
N LEU A 490 -20.60 -6.75 12.85
CA LEU A 490 -19.62 -7.23 11.88
C LEU A 490 -18.33 -6.40 11.92
N LYS A 491 -17.30 -6.91 12.59
CA LYS A 491 -15.98 -6.24 12.74
C LYS A 491 -14.86 -7.10 12.13
N GLY A 492 -14.67 -6.99 10.82
CA GLY A 492 -13.52 -7.60 10.13
C GLY A 492 -13.85 -8.95 9.49
N TYR A 493 -13.40 -10.06 10.08
CA TYR A 493 -13.44 -11.40 9.47
C TYR A 493 -14.87 -11.86 9.12
N GLU A 494 -15.88 -11.39 9.85
CA GLU A 494 -17.32 -11.66 9.66
C GLU A 494 -17.95 -10.89 8.48
N LYS A 495 -17.23 -9.91 7.91
CA LYS A 495 -17.65 -9.23 6.68
C LYS A 495 -17.42 -10.07 5.42
N LYS A 496 -16.65 -11.16 5.53
CA LYS A 496 -16.29 -12.01 4.39
C LYS A 496 -17.41 -13.01 4.08
N PRO A 497 -17.73 -13.28 2.80
CA PRO A 497 -18.83 -14.19 2.41
C PRO A 497 -18.78 -15.59 3.07
N ALA A 498 -17.58 -16.11 3.34
CA ALA A 498 -17.37 -17.41 3.99
C ALA A 498 -17.81 -17.47 5.47
N THR A 499 -18.01 -16.32 6.12
CA THR A 499 -18.27 -16.20 7.57
C THR A 499 -19.60 -15.51 7.88
N TRP A 500 -20.43 -15.27 6.86
CA TRP A 500 -21.76 -14.69 7.05
C TRP A 500 -22.65 -15.62 7.89
N GLY A 501 -23.43 -15.05 8.80
CA GLY A 501 -24.21 -15.84 9.74
C GLY A 501 -23.34 -16.67 10.70
N TRP A 502 -22.03 -16.42 10.81
CA TRP A 502 -21.22 -17.07 11.83
C TRP A 502 -21.47 -16.41 13.19
N MET A 503 -21.97 -17.18 14.14
CA MET A 503 -22.27 -16.70 15.49
C MET A 503 -20.99 -16.62 16.34
N GLY A 504 -20.09 -15.68 16.05
CA GLY A 504 -18.92 -15.39 16.89
C GLY A 504 -19.28 -14.89 18.30
N PRO A 505 -18.31 -14.73 19.22
CA PRO A 505 -18.57 -14.34 20.62
C PRO A 505 -19.44 -13.09 20.77
N ALA A 506 -19.21 -12.06 19.96
CA ALA A 506 -20.00 -10.82 19.97
C ALA A 506 -21.45 -11.03 19.53
N THR A 507 -21.68 -11.82 18.47
CA THR A 507 -23.02 -12.20 18.00
C THR A 507 -23.78 -12.98 19.07
N ARG A 508 -23.12 -13.96 19.70
CA ARG A 508 -23.72 -14.78 20.76
C ARG A 508 -24.06 -13.94 21.98
N ALA A 509 -23.19 -13.04 22.40
CA ALA A 509 -23.46 -12.12 23.50
C ALA A 509 -24.67 -11.21 23.21
N ALA A 510 -24.78 -10.68 21.99
CA ALA A 510 -25.92 -9.87 21.59
C ALA A 510 -27.24 -10.65 21.53
N LEU A 511 -27.22 -11.88 21.01
CA LEU A 511 -28.40 -12.77 21.01
C LEU A 511 -28.82 -13.18 22.42
N ASN A 512 -27.86 -13.50 23.29
CA ASN A 512 -28.12 -13.86 24.69
C ASN A 512 -28.67 -12.70 25.53
N ASN A 513 -28.42 -11.46 25.14
CA ASN A 513 -29.02 -10.29 25.78
C ASN A 513 -30.47 -10.05 25.37
N LEU A 514 -30.92 -10.64 24.26
CA LEU A 514 -32.31 -10.56 23.78
C LEU A 514 -33.16 -11.73 24.26
N SER A 515 -32.54 -12.80 24.74
CA SER A 515 -33.21 -13.96 25.36
C SER A 515 -33.31 -13.85 26.91
N LYS A 516 -33.11 -12.65 27.47
CA LYS A 516 -33.15 -12.38 28.91
C LYS A 516 -34.55 -12.18 29.45
#